data_AF-A0A1F7ZXK9-F1
#
_entry.id   AF-A0A1F7ZXK9-F1
#
_cell.length_a   1.000
_cell.length_b   1.000
_cell.length_c   1.000
_cell.angle_alpha   90.00
_cell.angle_beta   90.00
_cell.angle_gamma   90.00
#
_symmetry.space_group_name_H-M   'P 1'
#
loop_
_entity.id
_entity.type
_entity.pdbx_description
1 polymer ?
#
loop_
_entity_poly.entity_id
_entity_poly.type
_entity_poly.pdbx_seq_one_letter_code
_entity_poly.pdbx_strand_id
1 'polypeptide(L)'
;MKSFNFLWVLAAGIVAQVQAKDSPLEGYTVEEFSWEVETTPGGPTVVLNGTVENVLSQLREINPNYDAEFAIAAHEIDQPAEQAAEEEDTPSHLAKRGNVACGGFPKARKTQIKQGIEYLRGVPGKPQRGPGPGSCGQVSCSWSSAIWWCNDNTFTKVLPSFNNIADGAQLILNTCLQGGQTFSGQDSHNDKWSTIVRSHSC
;
A
#
# COMPACT_ATOMS: atom_id res chain seq x y z
N MET A 1 28.40 -14.84 62.42
CA MET A 1 28.44 -14.96 60.94
C MET A 1 27.42 -16.02 60.54
N LYS A 2 26.34 -15.64 59.85
CA LYS A 2 25.51 -16.49 58.98
C LYS A 2 24.73 -15.55 58.07
N SER A 3 24.92 -15.77 56.77
CA SER A 3 24.69 -14.88 55.64
C SER A 3 23.22 -14.80 55.21
N PHE A 4 22.75 -13.60 54.89
CA PHE A 4 21.49 -13.37 54.19
C PHE A 4 21.69 -13.63 52.68
N ASN A 5 20.96 -14.59 52.12
CA ASN A 5 20.88 -14.81 50.67
C ASN A 5 19.76 -13.94 50.09
N PHE A 6 20.12 -12.91 49.33
CA PHE A 6 19.20 -12.17 48.47
C PHE A 6 19.11 -12.91 47.12
N LEU A 7 17.96 -13.49 46.81
CA LEU A 7 17.64 -13.98 45.48
C LEU A 7 17.24 -12.79 44.59
N TRP A 8 18.06 -12.51 43.58
CA TRP A 8 17.72 -11.58 42.51
C TRP A 8 16.92 -12.32 41.43
N VAL A 9 15.65 -11.94 41.24
CA VAL A 9 14.86 -12.36 40.09
C VAL A 9 15.17 -11.39 38.95
N LEU A 10 15.96 -11.83 37.97
CA LEU A 10 16.17 -11.11 36.72
C LEU A 10 14.94 -11.32 35.83
N ALA A 11 14.08 -10.29 35.72
CA ALA A 11 13.05 -10.25 34.69
C ALA A 11 13.73 -10.00 33.33
N ALA A 12 13.86 -11.04 32.51
CA ALA A 12 14.31 -10.91 31.13
C ALA A 12 13.17 -10.28 30.31
N GLY A 13 13.27 -8.99 30.02
CA GLY A 13 12.37 -8.31 29.08
C GLY A 13 12.59 -8.86 27.67
N ILE A 14 11.52 -9.36 27.04
CA ILE A 14 11.54 -9.75 25.63
C ILE A 14 11.64 -8.46 24.81
N VAL A 15 12.83 -8.16 24.30
CA VAL A 15 13.02 -7.10 23.32
C VAL A 15 12.53 -7.65 21.98
N ALA A 16 11.39 -7.16 21.49
CA ALA A 16 10.94 -7.45 20.13
C ALA A 16 11.98 -6.88 19.16
N GLN A 17 12.68 -7.74 18.43
CA GLN A 17 13.60 -7.31 17.39
C GLN A 17 12.77 -6.81 16.19
N VAL A 18 12.74 -5.49 15.98
CA VAL A 18 12.27 -4.91 14.72
C VAL A 18 13.24 -5.35 13.63
N GLN A 19 12.80 -6.28 12.77
CA GLN A 19 13.55 -6.62 11.57
C GLN A 19 13.44 -5.45 10.60
N ALA A 20 14.59 -4.84 10.26
CA ALA A 20 14.64 -3.84 9.21
C ALA A 20 14.27 -4.53 7.88
N LYS A 21 13.13 -4.15 7.28
CA LYS A 21 12.81 -4.55 5.92
C LYS A 21 13.77 -3.84 4.96
N ASP A 22 14.36 -4.59 4.03
CA ASP A 22 15.20 -4.02 2.98
C ASP A 22 14.36 -3.13 2.05
N SER A 23 14.85 -1.91 1.80
CA SER A 23 14.21 -0.96 0.89
C SER A 23 14.13 -1.49 -0.55
N PRO A 24 13.10 -1.11 -1.33
CA PRO A 24 13.02 -1.48 -2.74
C PRO A 24 14.11 -0.80 -3.59
N LEU A 25 14.67 0.32 -3.12
CA LEU A 25 15.72 1.09 -3.80
C LEU A 25 16.95 1.24 -2.88
N GLU A 26 18.15 1.19 -3.47
CA GLU A 26 19.39 1.42 -2.74
C GLU A 26 19.48 2.88 -2.27
N GLY A 27 19.86 3.11 -1.01
CA GLY A 27 19.94 4.44 -0.40
C GLY A 27 18.60 5.00 0.11
N TYR A 28 17.51 4.24 0.01
CA TYR A 28 16.18 4.62 0.48
C TYR A 28 15.88 3.97 1.83
N THR A 29 14.99 4.58 2.62
CA THR A 29 14.59 4.07 3.93
C THR A 29 13.19 3.45 3.87
N VAL A 30 12.99 2.35 4.62
CA VAL A 30 11.67 1.77 4.82
C VAL A 30 11.06 2.39 6.06
N GLU A 31 10.03 3.19 5.87
CA GLU A 31 9.23 3.74 6.96
C GLU A 31 7.92 2.96 7.10
N GLU A 32 7.45 2.83 8.34
CA GLU A 32 6.13 2.26 8.60
C GLU A 32 5.06 3.05 7.85
N PHE A 33 4.21 2.29 7.16
CA PHE A 33 3.18 2.84 6.32
C PHE A 33 1.86 2.87 7.08
N SER A 34 1.26 4.06 7.18
CA SER A 34 -0.03 4.27 7.85
C SER A 34 -1.15 4.49 6.82
N TRP A 35 -2.29 3.89 7.11
CA TRP A 35 -3.49 3.88 6.27
C TRP A 35 -4.59 4.63 7.02
N GLU A 36 -5.01 5.77 6.49
CA GLU A 36 -6.22 6.44 6.96
C GLU A 36 -7.42 5.89 6.19
N VAL A 37 -8.27 5.13 6.88
CA VAL A 37 -9.33 4.29 6.27
C VAL A 37 -10.65 4.41 7.03
N GLU A 38 -11.77 4.28 6.34
CA GLU A 38 -13.10 4.23 6.95
C GLU A 38 -13.42 2.81 7.45
N THR A 39 -14.02 2.66 8.63
CA THR A 39 -14.43 1.35 9.17
C THR A 39 -15.85 0.94 8.76
N THR A 40 -16.66 1.91 8.35
CA THR A 40 -18.03 1.78 7.83
C THR A 40 -18.21 2.81 6.73
N PRO A 41 -19.02 2.57 5.69
CA PRO A 41 -19.19 3.52 4.59
C PRO A 41 -19.60 4.92 5.07
N GLY A 42 -18.83 5.95 4.70
CA GLY A 42 -19.07 7.35 5.06
C GLY A 42 -18.90 7.66 6.56
N GLY A 43 -18.31 6.73 7.32
CA GLY A 43 -18.06 6.85 8.75
C GLY A 43 -16.76 7.59 9.11
N PRO A 44 -16.40 7.60 10.41
CA PRO A 44 -15.11 8.16 10.83
C PRO A 44 -13.95 7.32 10.31
N THR A 45 -12.80 7.97 10.09
CA THR A 45 -11.56 7.31 9.70
C THR A 45 -10.75 6.86 10.91
N VAL A 46 -10.00 5.77 10.73
CA VAL A 46 -8.99 5.28 11.67
C VAL A 46 -7.64 5.20 10.96
N VAL A 47 -6.55 5.28 11.73
CA VAL A 47 -5.19 5.08 11.22
C VAL A 47 -4.72 3.69 11.57
N LEU A 48 -4.52 2.84 10.55
CA LEU A 48 -4.03 1.47 10.70
C LEU A 48 -2.65 1.32 10.06
N ASN A 49 -1.81 0.43 10.60
CA ASN A 49 -0.46 0.19 10.08
C ASN A 49 -0.36 -1.24 9.49
N GLY A 50 0.53 -1.41 8.52
CA GLY A 50 0.88 -2.72 7.94
C GLY A 50 0.74 -2.79 6.42
N THR A 51 0.69 -4.01 5.87
CA THR A 51 0.35 -4.23 4.45
C THR A 51 -1.16 -4.13 4.23
N VAL A 52 -1.59 -4.06 2.97
CA VAL A 52 -3.02 -4.07 2.60
C VAL A 52 -3.75 -5.28 3.18
N GLU A 53 -3.10 -6.45 3.24
CA GLU A 53 -3.64 -7.66 3.84
C GLU A 53 -3.82 -7.51 5.36
N ASN A 54 -2.85 -6.90 6.06
CA ASN A 54 -2.97 -6.63 7.50
C ASN A 54 -4.07 -5.62 7.80
N VAL A 55 -4.21 -4.60 6.97
CA VAL A 55 -5.22 -3.54 7.14
C VAL A 55 -6.62 -4.08 6.88
N LEU A 56 -6.81 -4.86 5.81
CA LEU A 56 -8.10 -5.50 5.54
C LEU A 56 -8.50 -6.49 6.64
N SER A 57 -7.53 -7.20 7.23
CA SER A 57 -7.77 -8.04 8.41
C SER A 57 -8.25 -7.22 9.62
N GLN A 58 -7.54 -6.15 9.96
CA GLN A 58 -7.92 -5.26 11.06
C GLN A 58 -9.30 -4.62 10.85
N LEU A 59 -9.61 -4.21 9.62
CA LEU A 59 -10.92 -3.66 9.26
C LEU A 59 -12.05 -4.66 9.46
N ARG A 60 -11.84 -5.93 9.10
CA ARG A 60 -12.82 -7.00 9.32
C ARG A 60 -12.97 -7.39 10.79
N GLU A 61 -11.92 -7.21 11.59
CA GLU A 61 -12.01 -7.38 13.05
C GLU A 61 -12.82 -6.25 13.68
N ILE A 62 -12.63 -5.01 13.22
CA ILE A 62 -13.38 -3.83 13.69
C ILE A 62 -14.84 -3.90 13.24
N ASN A 63 -15.08 -4.27 11.97
CA ASN A 63 -16.39 -4.40 11.37
C ASN A 63 -16.51 -5.77 10.65
N PRO A 64 -17.11 -6.79 11.29
CA PRO A 64 -17.32 -8.09 10.67
C PRO A 64 -18.18 -8.09 9.39
N ASN A 65 -18.96 -7.03 9.14
CA ASN A 65 -19.77 -6.85 7.94
C ASN A 65 -19.09 -5.99 6.87
N TYR A 66 -17.83 -5.59 7.08
CA TYR A 66 -17.09 -4.64 6.25
C TYR A 66 -17.21 -4.91 4.74
N ASP A 67 -16.96 -6.15 4.31
CA ASP A 67 -16.99 -6.49 2.88
C ASP A 67 -18.38 -6.29 2.26
N ALA A 68 -19.45 -6.57 3.01
CA ALA A 68 -20.82 -6.45 2.52
C ALA A 68 -21.27 -4.97 2.46
N GLU A 69 -20.96 -4.19 3.50
CA GLU A 69 -21.35 -2.77 3.58
C GLU A 69 -20.65 -1.93 2.52
N PHE A 70 -19.34 -2.16 2.30
CA PHE A 70 -18.60 -1.43 1.27
C PHE A 70 -18.88 -1.92 -0.16
N ALA A 71 -19.29 -3.18 -0.35
CA ALA A 71 -19.80 -3.63 -1.65
C ALA A 71 -21.11 -2.90 -2.03
N ILE A 72 -22.02 -2.69 -1.06
CA ILE A 72 -23.27 -1.95 -1.29
C ILE A 72 -22.98 -0.48 -1.58
N ALA A 73 -22.12 0.17 -0.79
CA ALA A 73 -21.78 1.58 -1.00
C ALA A 73 -21.14 1.82 -2.39
N ALA A 74 -20.29 0.91 -2.87
CA ALA A 74 -19.74 1.00 -4.22
C ALA A 74 -20.84 0.91 -5.30
N HIS A 75 -21.84 0.05 -5.11
CA HIS A 75 -22.99 -0.06 -6.01
C HIS A 75 -23.94 1.14 -5.97
N GLU A 76 -24.09 1.80 -4.82
CA GLU A 76 -24.92 3.00 -4.68
C GLU A 76 -24.29 4.22 -5.37
N ILE A 77 -22.94 4.32 -5.38
CA ILE A 77 -22.21 5.37 -6.10
C ILE A 77 -22.29 5.15 -7.63
N ASP A 78 -22.35 3.91 -8.09
CA ASP A 78 -22.47 3.54 -9.51
C ASP A 78 -23.90 3.60 -10.06
N GLN A 79 -24.93 3.89 -9.24
CA GLN A 79 -26.28 4.12 -9.76
C GLN A 79 -26.37 5.49 -10.45
N PRO A 80 -26.79 5.58 -11.73
CA PRO A 80 -26.91 6.85 -12.40
C PRO A 80 -27.98 7.69 -11.70
N ALA A 81 -27.56 8.75 -11.01
CA ALA A 81 -28.47 9.81 -10.60
C ALA A 81 -29.04 10.46 -11.86
N GLU A 82 -30.33 10.25 -12.08
CA GLU A 82 -31.07 10.78 -13.21
C GLU A 82 -31.13 12.32 -13.09
N GLN A 83 -30.46 13.00 -14.04
CA GLN A 83 -30.68 14.38 -14.47
C GLN A 83 -30.37 15.54 -13.49
N ALA A 84 -29.16 16.08 -13.60
CA ALA A 84 -28.96 17.51 -13.77
C ALA A 84 -27.72 17.74 -14.64
N ALA A 85 -27.95 18.30 -15.82
CA ALA A 85 -26.91 18.69 -16.75
C ALA A 85 -26.21 19.95 -16.23
N GLU A 86 -24.95 19.81 -15.81
CA GLU A 86 -23.92 20.82 -16.02
C GLU A 86 -22.65 20.08 -16.43
N GLU A 87 -22.26 20.28 -17.69
CA GLU A 87 -20.96 19.88 -18.23
C GLU A 87 -19.88 20.67 -17.50
N GLU A 88 -19.45 20.20 -16.33
CA GLU A 88 -18.13 20.55 -15.83
C GLU A 88 -17.15 19.52 -16.35
N ASP A 89 -16.30 20.00 -17.26
CA ASP A 89 -15.05 19.46 -17.77
C ASP A 89 -14.33 18.55 -16.74
N THR A 90 -14.77 17.30 -16.61
CA THR A 90 -13.95 16.26 -15.98
C THR A 90 -12.81 16.00 -16.95
N PRO A 91 -11.56 16.41 -16.64
CA PRO A 91 -10.45 15.98 -17.44
C PRO A 91 -10.47 14.46 -17.31
N SER A 92 -10.58 13.77 -18.45
CA SER A 92 -10.39 12.33 -18.51
C SER A 92 -9.26 11.96 -17.56
N HIS A 93 -9.44 10.89 -16.78
CA HIS A 93 -8.49 10.33 -15.82
C HIS A 93 -7.19 9.81 -16.48
N LEU A 94 -6.78 10.45 -17.58
CA LEU A 94 -5.51 10.38 -18.26
C LEU A 94 -4.58 11.45 -17.67
N ALA A 95 -4.36 11.40 -16.35
CA ALA A 95 -3.09 11.91 -15.84
C ALA A 95 -1.98 11.29 -16.72
N LYS A 96 -1.04 12.12 -17.19
CA LYS A 96 0.08 11.65 -18.04
C LYS A 96 0.59 10.31 -17.49
N ARG A 97 0.51 9.26 -18.32
CA ARG A 97 1.02 7.92 -17.98
C ARG A 97 2.45 8.10 -17.47
N GLY A 98 2.74 7.62 -16.27
CA GLY A 98 4.05 7.76 -15.66
C GLY A 98 5.14 7.10 -16.52
N ASN A 99 6.39 7.43 -16.24
CA ASN A 99 7.51 6.84 -16.96
C ASN A 99 7.75 5.43 -16.42
N VAL A 100 7.27 4.42 -17.15
CA VAL A 100 7.41 3.02 -16.77
C VAL A 100 8.75 2.46 -17.22
N ALA A 101 9.59 2.10 -16.25
CA ALA A 101 10.82 1.34 -16.47
C ALA A 101 10.60 -0.13 -16.15
N CYS A 102 10.88 -1.02 -17.10
CA CYS A 102 10.76 -2.46 -16.91
C CYS A 102 12.09 -3.11 -16.52
N GLY A 103 12.04 -4.13 -15.67
CA GLY A 103 13.24 -4.78 -15.15
C GLY A 103 13.89 -3.96 -14.03
N GLY A 104 15.23 -4.04 -13.90
CA GLY A 104 15.99 -3.34 -12.84
C GLY A 104 15.88 -3.96 -11.44
N PHE A 105 14.91 -4.86 -11.22
CA PHE A 105 14.69 -5.53 -9.93
C PHE A 105 14.48 -7.05 -10.08
N PRO A 106 14.72 -7.84 -9.03
CA PRO A 106 14.24 -9.22 -8.95
C PRO A 106 12.75 -9.33 -9.28
N LYS A 107 12.37 -10.35 -10.06
CA LYS A 107 11.01 -10.45 -10.63
C LYS A 107 10.00 -11.04 -9.64
N ALA A 108 8.86 -10.37 -9.48
CA ALA A 108 7.69 -10.83 -8.73
C ALA A 108 6.77 -11.71 -9.59
N ARG A 109 5.92 -12.54 -8.95
CA ARG A 109 4.94 -13.39 -9.64
C ARG A 109 3.68 -12.60 -10.03
N LYS A 110 3.25 -12.76 -11.27
CA LYS A 110 2.02 -12.15 -11.84
C LYS A 110 0.80 -12.33 -10.94
N THR A 111 0.55 -13.55 -10.48
CA THR A 111 -0.65 -13.89 -9.71
C THR A 111 -0.71 -13.13 -8.40
N GLN A 112 0.41 -13.00 -7.71
CA GLN A 112 0.49 -12.32 -6.41
C GLN A 112 0.37 -10.80 -6.55
N ILE A 113 0.96 -10.23 -7.62
CA ILE A 113 0.81 -8.80 -7.88
C ILE A 113 -0.63 -8.45 -8.26
N LYS A 114 -1.32 -9.31 -9.04
CA LYS A 114 -2.75 -9.11 -9.31
C LYS A 114 -3.59 -9.13 -8.03
N GLN A 115 -3.34 -10.08 -7.14
CA GLN A 115 -4.03 -10.16 -5.86
C GLN A 115 -3.76 -8.92 -4.99
N GLY A 116 -2.51 -8.44 -4.93
CA GLY A 116 -2.18 -7.20 -4.23
C GLY A 116 -2.87 -5.97 -4.83
N ILE A 117 -2.97 -5.87 -6.15
CA ILE A 117 -3.74 -4.81 -6.85
C ILE A 117 -5.22 -4.88 -6.46
N GLU A 118 -5.82 -6.07 -6.46
CA GLU A 118 -7.22 -6.27 -6.07
C GLU A 118 -7.47 -5.87 -4.62
N TYR A 119 -6.57 -6.23 -3.70
CA TYR A 119 -6.67 -5.78 -2.31
C TYR A 119 -6.56 -4.27 -2.17
N LEU A 120 -5.63 -3.62 -2.88
CA LEU A 120 -5.49 -2.15 -2.85
C LEU A 120 -6.76 -1.45 -3.32
N ARG A 121 -7.48 -2.03 -4.28
CA ARG A 121 -8.75 -1.49 -4.79
C ARG A 121 -9.91 -1.63 -3.79
N GLY A 122 -9.82 -2.59 -2.87
CA GLY A 122 -10.83 -2.85 -1.84
C GLY A 122 -10.67 -2.03 -0.55
N VAL A 123 -9.62 -1.21 -0.44
CA VAL A 123 -9.38 -0.38 0.75
C VAL A 123 -9.77 1.07 0.46
N PRO A 124 -10.81 1.62 1.13
CA PRO A 124 -11.20 3.02 1.07
C PRO A 124 -10.19 3.86 1.84
N GLY A 125 -10.16 5.16 1.56
CA GLY A 125 -9.33 6.12 2.28
C GLY A 125 -8.12 6.62 1.50
N LYS A 126 -7.29 7.41 2.20
CA LYS A 126 -6.24 8.24 1.60
C LYS A 126 -4.87 7.87 2.16
N PRO A 127 -4.02 7.19 1.38
CA PRO A 127 -2.69 6.83 1.87
C PRO A 127 -1.81 8.05 2.06
N GLN A 128 -1.02 8.04 3.13
CA GLN A 128 -0.05 9.07 3.44
C GLN A 128 1.35 8.49 3.59
N ARG A 129 2.37 9.20 3.13
CA ARG A 129 3.77 8.82 3.28
C ARG A 129 4.63 10.01 3.64
N GLY A 130 5.49 9.83 4.64
CA GLY A 130 6.40 10.85 5.16
C GLY A 130 7.30 11.47 4.09
N PRO A 131 7.92 12.62 4.40
CA PRO A 131 8.84 13.29 3.49
C PRO A 131 10.03 12.39 3.13
N GLY A 132 10.37 12.37 1.84
CA GLY A 132 11.63 11.86 1.33
C GLY A 132 12.77 12.89 1.38
N PRO A 133 13.83 12.68 0.57
CA PRO A 133 13.92 11.72 -0.53
C PRO A 133 13.95 10.27 -0.04
N GLY A 134 13.23 9.41 -0.77
CA GLY A 134 13.29 7.97 -0.59
C GLY A 134 12.66 7.37 0.66
N SER A 135 11.55 7.94 1.11
CA SER A 135 10.62 7.20 1.99
C SER A 135 9.89 6.18 1.13
N CYS A 136 10.06 4.89 1.39
CA CYS A 136 9.35 3.80 0.74
C CYS A 136 8.62 2.95 1.75
N GLY A 137 7.55 2.30 1.34
CA GLY A 137 6.92 1.29 2.16
C GLY A 137 6.15 0.28 1.35
N GLN A 138 6.13 -0.91 1.92
CA GLN A 138 5.58 -2.09 1.30
C GLN A 138 4.07 -2.07 1.48
N VAL A 139 3.33 -1.88 0.39
CA VAL A 139 1.87 -1.78 0.44
C VAL A 139 1.21 -3.15 0.31
N SER A 140 1.86 -4.11 -0.34
CA SER A 140 1.43 -5.51 -0.39
C SER A 140 2.66 -6.40 -0.52
N CYS A 141 2.62 -7.57 0.11
CA CYS A 141 3.66 -8.59 -0.05
C CYS A 141 3.10 -9.98 0.18
N SER A 142 3.21 -10.84 -0.82
CA SER A 142 2.77 -12.23 -0.74
C SER A 142 3.65 -13.13 -1.60
N TRP A 143 4.04 -14.31 -1.07
CA TRP A 143 4.87 -15.30 -1.79
C TRP A 143 6.06 -14.67 -2.53
N SER A 144 6.83 -13.89 -1.80
CA SER A 144 8.00 -13.13 -2.26
C SER A 144 7.74 -12.14 -3.41
N SER A 145 6.51 -11.64 -3.52
CA SER A 145 6.09 -10.68 -4.56
C SER A 145 5.51 -9.45 -3.88
N ALA A 146 6.14 -8.29 -4.08
CA ALA A 146 5.79 -7.07 -3.36
C ALA A 146 5.43 -5.92 -4.30
N ILE A 147 4.49 -5.11 -3.84
CA ILE A 147 4.17 -3.78 -4.37
C ILE A 147 4.66 -2.77 -3.35
N TRP A 148 5.37 -1.74 -3.82
CA TRP A 148 5.88 -0.66 -3.00
C TRP A 148 5.35 0.68 -3.47
N TRP A 149 5.14 1.58 -2.52
CA TRP A 149 4.90 3.00 -2.78
C TRP A 149 6.04 3.81 -2.17
N CYS A 150 6.64 4.69 -2.98
CA CYS A 150 7.74 5.55 -2.57
C CYS A 150 7.41 7.02 -2.79
N ASN A 151 7.84 7.87 -1.86
CA ASN A 151 7.75 9.32 -1.91
C ASN A 151 9.16 9.93 -1.96
N ASP A 152 9.45 10.63 -3.05
CA ASP A 152 10.70 11.37 -3.28
C ASP A 152 10.52 12.89 -3.10
N ASN A 153 9.32 13.34 -2.71
CA ASN A 153 9.11 14.73 -2.30
C ASN A 153 9.78 15.00 -0.96
N THR A 154 10.21 16.23 -0.71
CA THR A 154 10.72 16.66 0.60
C THR A 154 9.60 16.92 1.63
N PHE A 155 8.37 16.55 1.32
CA PHE A 155 7.17 16.76 2.14
C PHE A 155 6.29 15.51 2.12
N THR A 156 5.43 15.37 3.13
CA THR A 156 4.46 14.27 3.22
C THR A 156 3.54 14.26 2.00
N LYS A 157 3.48 13.13 1.32
CA LYS A 157 2.62 12.93 0.15
C LYS A 157 1.35 12.21 0.58
N VAL A 158 0.20 12.73 0.18
CA VAL A 158 -1.11 12.09 0.33
C VAL A 158 -1.66 11.82 -1.06
N LEU A 159 -2.11 10.60 -1.33
CA LEU A 159 -2.81 10.29 -2.59
C LEU A 159 -4.32 10.35 -2.36
N PRO A 160 -5.11 10.68 -3.42
CA PRO A 160 -6.57 10.69 -3.33
C PRO A 160 -7.18 9.34 -2.92
N SER A 161 -6.53 8.23 -3.29
CA SER A 161 -6.99 6.87 -2.99
C SER A 161 -5.86 5.84 -3.12
N PHE A 162 -6.03 4.68 -2.50
CA PHE A 162 -5.22 3.48 -2.78
C PHE A 162 -5.30 3.01 -4.23
N ASN A 163 -6.36 3.37 -4.94
CA ASN A 163 -6.49 3.15 -6.38
C ASN A 163 -5.33 3.77 -7.17
N ASN A 164 -4.75 4.89 -6.72
CA ASN A 164 -3.60 5.49 -7.40
C ASN A 164 -2.38 4.56 -7.40
N ILE A 165 -2.13 3.85 -6.29
CA ILE A 165 -1.02 2.89 -6.18
C ILE A 165 -1.35 1.60 -6.97
N ALA A 166 -2.61 1.15 -6.88
CA ALA A 166 -3.09 0.00 -7.64
C ALA A 166 -2.96 0.22 -9.15
N ASP A 167 -3.29 1.41 -9.65
CA ASP A 167 -3.19 1.77 -11.06
C ASP A 167 -1.73 1.85 -11.53
N GLY A 168 -0.81 2.37 -10.69
CA GLY A 168 0.63 2.32 -10.98
C GLY A 168 1.13 0.87 -11.10
N ALA A 169 0.77 0.00 -10.16
CA ALA A 169 1.13 -1.42 -10.21
C ALA A 169 0.50 -2.14 -11.43
N GLN A 170 -0.75 -1.81 -11.76
CA GLN A 170 -1.47 -2.34 -12.92
C GLN A 170 -0.82 -1.87 -14.23
N LEU A 171 -0.35 -0.62 -14.29
CA LEU A 171 0.38 -0.10 -15.44
C LEU A 171 1.73 -0.81 -15.64
N ILE A 172 2.47 -1.08 -14.56
CA ILE A 172 3.71 -1.89 -14.61
C ILE A 172 3.37 -3.30 -15.09
N LEU A 173 2.31 -3.93 -14.58
CA LEU A 173 1.87 -5.26 -15.00
C LEU A 173 1.54 -5.29 -16.50
N ASN A 174 0.80 -4.31 -17.00
CA ASN A 174 0.39 -4.25 -18.40
C ASN A 174 1.57 -3.98 -19.34
N THR A 175 2.53 -3.16 -18.90
CA THR A 175 3.66 -2.73 -19.72
C THR A 175 4.82 -3.74 -19.71
N CYS A 176 5.16 -4.27 -18.53
CA CYS A 176 6.39 -5.03 -18.32
C CYS A 176 6.21 -6.55 -18.40
N LEU A 177 4.98 -7.06 -18.32
CA LEU A 177 4.73 -8.50 -18.45
C LEU A 177 4.67 -8.91 -19.93
N GLN A 178 5.83 -9.25 -20.50
CA GLN A 178 5.95 -9.70 -21.89
C GLN A 178 5.67 -11.22 -22.04
N GLY A 179 4.44 -11.65 -21.71
CA GLY A 179 3.98 -13.04 -21.90
C GLY A 179 4.48 -14.08 -20.87
N GLY A 180 5.31 -13.67 -19.91
CA GLY A 180 5.81 -14.52 -18.82
C GLY A 180 4.86 -14.65 -17.62
N GLN A 181 5.36 -15.29 -16.55
CA GLN A 181 4.69 -15.37 -15.23
C GLN A 181 5.34 -14.49 -14.16
N THR A 182 6.49 -13.91 -14.47
CA THR A 182 7.22 -13.03 -13.54
C THR A 182 7.70 -11.78 -14.24
N PHE A 183 7.68 -10.66 -13.51
CA PHE A 183 8.07 -9.35 -14.02
C PHE A 183 8.52 -8.44 -12.87
N SER A 184 9.15 -7.34 -13.23
CA SER A 184 9.46 -6.24 -12.32
C SER A 184 9.44 -4.94 -13.09
N GLY A 185 9.28 -3.84 -12.36
CA GLY A 185 9.35 -2.51 -12.94
C GLY A 185 8.97 -1.44 -11.94
N GLN A 186 9.07 -0.21 -12.40
CA GLN A 186 8.79 1.00 -11.65
C GLN A 186 8.01 1.97 -12.52
N ASP A 187 6.92 2.52 -11.97
CA ASP A 187 6.16 3.61 -12.57
C ASP A 187 6.45 4.89 -11.79
N SER A 188 7.06 5.87 -12.46
CA SER A 188 7.48 7.14 -11.84
C SER A 188 6.59 8.29 -12.29
N HIS A 189 6.06 9.03 -11.32
CA HIS A 189 5.16 10.16 -11.56
C HIS A 189 5.90 11.50 -11.48
N ASN A 190 5.42 12.50 -12.23
CA ASN A 190 6.06 13.81 -12.32
C ASN A 190 6.07 14.58 -10.98
N ASP A 191 5.13 14.27 -10.09
CA ASP A 191 5.02 14.81 -8.75
C ASP A 191 5.79 13.96 -7.71
N LYS A 192 6.88 13.32 -8.16
CA LYS A 192 7.95 12.72 -7.34
C LYS A 192 7.47 11.64 -6.37
N TRP A 193 6.61 10.75 -6.84
CA TRP A 193 6.34 9.48 -6.18
C TRP A 193 6.34 8.36 -7.22
N SER A 194 6.49 7.12 -6.76
CA SER A 194 6.54 5.98 -7.65
C SER A 194 5.89 4.74 -7.07
N THR A 195 5.41 3.88 -7.97
CA THR A 195 5.06 2.49 -7.65
C THR A 195 6.15 1.56 -8.12
N ILE A 196 6.52 0.55 -7.33
CA ILE A 196 7.53 -0.45 -7.70
C ILE A 196 6.96 -1.85 -7.50
N VAL A 197 7.13 -2.70 -8.51
CA VAL A 197 6.85 -4.14 -8.44
C VAL A 197 8.16 -4.90 -8.50
N ARG A 198 8.44 -5.68 -7.46
CA ARG A 198 9.64 -6.53 -7.38
C ARG A 198 9.47 -7.71 -6.44
N SER A 199 10.34 -8.70 -6.57
CA SER A 199 10.48 -9.72 -5.54
C SER A 199 11.14 -9.13 -4.29
N HIS A 200 10.67 -9.60 -3.14
CA HIS A 200 11.14 -9.22 -1.80
C HIS A 200 10.75 -10.31 -0.80
N SER A 201 11.49 -10.48 0.29
CA SER A 201 11.10 -11.43 1.34
C SER A 201 9.95 -10.83 2.16
N CYS A 202 8.77 -11.43 2.04
CA CYS A 202 7.68 -11.28 3.00
C CYS A 202 7.95 -12.27 4.15
#